data_AF-A0A6G7WH46-F1
#
_entry.id   AF-A0A6G7WH46-F1
#
_cell.length_a   1.000
_cell.length_b   1.000
_cell.length_c   1.000
_cell.angle_alpha   90.00
_cell.angle_beta   90.00
_cell.angle_gamma   90.00
#
_symmetry.space_group_name_H-M   'P 1'
#
loop_
_entity.id
_entity.type
_entity.pdbx_description
1 polymer ?
#
loop_
_entity_poly.entity_id
_entity_poly.type
_entity_poly.pdbx_seq_one_letter_code
_entity_poly.pdbx_strand_id
1 'polypeptide(L)'
;MEELKKIFLAGVGLTSTSVEKAEKLINEMVEKGRVTVQEGKELQSELTRKVTDKRPIQKSELDHLGYAKKEDLDEVHAKLDALSAKLEALLNK
;
A
#
# COMPACT_ATOMS: atom_id res chain seq x y z
N MET A 1 0.43 -10.88 -18.77
CA MET A 1 0.21 -9.42 -18.72
C MET A 1 -0.96 -9.05 -17.81
N GLU A 2 -2.13 -9.65 -17.98
CA GLU A 2 -3.32 -9.49 -17.10
C GLU A 2 -3.04 -9.55 -15.59
N GLU A 3 -2.31 -10.55 -15.11
CA GLU A 3 -1.97 -10.66 -13.67
C GLU A 3 -1.09 -9.52 -13.18
N LEU A 4 -0.10 -9.10 -13.97
CA LEU A 4 0.76 -7.98 -13.62
C LEU A 4 -0.05 -6.67 -13.57
N LYS A 5 -0.98 -6.47 -14.51
CA LYS A 5 -1.93 -5.34 -14.48
C LYS A 5 -2.77 -5.38 -13.20
N LYS A 6 -3.30 -6.55 -12.82
CA LYS A 6 -4.09 -6.72 -11.59
C LYS A 6 -3.27 -6.49 -10.31
N ILE A 7 -2.02 -6.96 -10.26
CA ILE A 7 -1.11 -6.75 -9.12
C ILE A 7 -0.74 -5.28 -9.00
N PHE A 8 -0.41 -4.62 -10.11
CA PHE A 8 -0.14 -3.18 -10.14
C PHE A 8 -1.37 -2.39 -9.63
N LEU A 9 -2.55 -2.69 -10.17
CA LEU A 9 -3.82 -2.07 -9.77
C LEU A 9 -4.23 -2.38 -8.32
N ALA A 10 -3.85 -3.54 -7.79
CA ALA A 10 -4.11 -3.92 -6.39
C ALA A 10 -3.11 -3.29 -5.42
N GLY A 11 -1.87 -3.04 -5.86
CA GLY A 11 -0.85 -2.33 -5.10
C GLY A 11 -1.11 -0.83 -5.01
N VAL A 12 -1.83 -0.26 -5.98
CA VAL A 12 -2.26 1.14 -5.96
C VAL A 12 -3.48 1.28 -5.03
N GLY A 13 -3.29 1.98 -3.92
CA GLY A 13 -4.37 2.28 -2.98
C GLY A 13 -5.41 3.26 -3.55
N LEU A 14 -6.60 3.28 -2.96
CA LEU A 14 -7.75 4.12 -3.37
C LEU A 14 -7.66 5.58 -2.87
N THR A 15 -6.47 6.16 -2.77
CA THR A 15 -6.32 7.57 -2.38
C THR A 15 -6.09 8.45 -3.60
N SER A 16 -6.58 9.70 -3.63
CA SER A 16 -6.38 10.61 -4.78
C SER A 16 -4.91 10.69 -5.17
N THR A 17 -4.03 10.89 -4.18
CA THR A 17 -2.59 10.98 -4.40
C THR A 17 -1.97 9.67 -4.91
N SER A 18 -2.47 8.51 -4.48
CA SER A 18 -2.02 7.20 -4.99
C SER A 18 -2.46 6.98 -6.43
N VAL A 19 -3.70 7.36 -6.77
CA VAL A 19 -4.26 7.23 -8.12
C VAL A 19 -3.50 8.12 -9.10
N GLU A 20 -3.31 9.39 -8.77
CA GLU A 20 -2.51 10.34 -9.58
C GLU A 20 -1.08 9.83 -9.83
N LYS A 21 -0.45 9.25 -8.79
CA LYS A 21 0.90 8.65 -8.92
C LYS A 21 0.90 7.42 -9.84
N ALA A 22 -0.13 6.59 -9.76
CA ALA A 22 -0.24 5.40 -10.60
C ALA A 22 -0.45 5.74 -12.07
N GLU A 23 -1.29 6.74 -12.38
CA GLU A 23 -1.45 7.26 -13.74
C GLU A 23 -0.13 7.79 -14.30
N LYS A 24 0.63 8.52 -13.48
CA LYS A 24 1.95 9.02 -13.87
C LYS A 24 2.94 7.89 -14.17
N LEU A 25 2.95 6.84 -13.35
CA LEU A 25 3.78 5.65 -13.59
C LEU A 25 3.40 4.91 -14.88
N ILE A 26 2.11 4.80 -15.19
CA ILE A 26 1.63 4.20 -16.44
C ILE A 26 2.16 5.00 -17.63
N ASN A 27 2.03 6.32 -17.60
CA ASN A 27 2.54 7.19 -18.67
C ASN A 27 4.06 7.07 -18.85
N GLU A 28 4.84 7.04 -17.76
CA GLU A 28 6.28 6.81 -17.85
C GLU A 28 6.63 5.45 -18.46
N MET A 29 5.86 4.39 -18.18
CA MET A 29 6.08 3.08 -18.79
C MET A 29 5.79 3.08 -20.29
N VAL A 30 4.81 3.88 -20.74
CA VAL A 30 4.51 4.09 -22.16
C VAL A 30 5.63 4.88 -22.84
N GLU A 31 6.07 5.99 -22.25
CA GLU A 31 7.16 6.82 -22.77
C GLU A 31 8.49 6.04 -22.87
N LYS A 32 8.77 5.18 -21.88
CA LYS A 32 9.96 4.31 -21.87
C LYS A 32 9.82 3.09 -22.80
N GLY A 33 8.71 2.96 -23.53
CA GLY A 33 8.44 1.83 -24.43
C GLY A 33 8.30 0.47 -23.73
N ARG A 34 8.11 0.46 -22.41
CA ARG A 34 7.95 -0.77 -21.61
C ARG A 34 6.53 -1.34 -21.72
N VAL A 35 5.57 -0.47 -22.05
CA VAL A 35 4.16 -0.79 -22.27
C VAL A 35 3.74 -0.08 -23.55
N THR A 36 2.88 -0.69 -24.36
CA THR A 36 2.36 -0.03 -25.56
C THR A 36 1.40 1.10 -25.20
N VAL A 37 1.25 2.09 -26.07
CA VAL A 37 0.28 3.20 -25.88
C VAL A 37 -1.15 2.65 -25.64
N GLN A 38 -1.49 1.57 -26.32
CA GLN A 38 -2.81 0.94 -26.24
C GLN A 38 -3.02 0.25 -24.89
N GLU A 39 -2.03 -0.51 -24.40
CA GLU A 39 -2.07 -1.13 -23.08
C GLU A 39 -2.03 -0.11 -21.94
N GLY A 40 -1.31 1.01 -22.10
CA GLY A 40 -1.27 2.08 -21.12
C GLY A 40 -2.64 2.75 -20.94
N LYS A 41 -3.34 3.01 -22.06
CA LYS A 41 -4.72 3.53 -22.04
C LYS A 41 -5.70 2.57 -21.37
N GLU A 42 -5.57 1.27 -21.66
CA GLU A 42 -6.40 0.22 -21.04
C GLU A 42 -6.15 0.14 -19.53
N LEU A 43 -4.88 0.14 -19.11
CA LEU A 43 -4.48 0.16 -17.71
C LEU A 43 -5.04 1.36 -16.95
N GLN A 44 -4.98 2.54 -17.54
CA GLN A 44 -5.52 3.75 -16.93
C GLN A 44 -7.04 3.70 -16.82
N SER A 45 -7.73 3.23 -17.86
CA SER A 45 -9.19 3.05 -17.83
C SER A 45 -9.61 2.04 -16.75
N GLU A 46 -8.88 0.94 -16.60
CA GLU A 46 -9.09 -0.02 -15.51
C GLU A 46 -8.80 0.55 -14.12
N LEU A 47 -7.76 1.36 -13.99
CA LEU A 47 -7.43 2.05 -12.73
C LEU A 47 -8.56 2.97 -12.32
N THR A 48 -8.98 3.87 -13.21
CA THR A 48 -10.11 4.77 -12.95
C THR A 48 -11.35 3.95 -12.63
N ARG A 49 -11.70 2.96 -13.44
CA ARG A 49 -12.89 2.13 -13.20
C ARG A 49 -12.84 1.43 -11.85
N LYS A 50 -11.72 0.81 -11.46
CA LYS A 50 -11.61 0.13 -10.15
C LYS A 50 -11.69 1.09 -8.98
N VAL A 51 -11.21 2.31 -9.15
CA VAL A 51 -11.32 3.37 -8.13
C VAL A 51 -12.76 3.86 -8.02
N THR A 52 -13.47 4.03 -9.13
CA THR A 52 -14.86 4.49 -9.12
C THR A 52 -15.85 3.39 -8.69
N ASP A 53 -15.62 2.14 -9.08
CA ASP A 53 -16.46 0.98 -8.71
C ASP A 53 -16.28 0.58 -7.24
N LYS A 54 -15.12 0.87 -6.63
CA LYS A 54 -14.88 0.59 -5.22
C LYS A 54 -15.14 1.84 -4.39
N ARG A 55 -16.14 1.77 -3.50
CA ARG A 55 -16.30 2.79 -2.45
C ARG A 55 -14.97 2.94 -1.69
N PRO A 56 -14.51 4.16 -1.39
CA PRO A 56 -13.35 4.35 -0.55
C PRO A 56 -13.58 3.58 0.75
N ILE A 57 -12.66 2.67 1.07
CA ILE A 57 -12.78 1.83 2.27
C ILE A 57 -12.83 2.79 3.45
N GLN A 58 -13.95 2.78 4.16
CA GLN A 58 -14.10 3.64 5.32
C GLN A 58 -13.22 3.08 6.44
N LYS A 59 -12.64 3.97 7.26
CA LYS A 59 -11.77 3.58 8.38
C LYS A 59 -12.44 2.55 9.31
N SER A 60 -13.77 2.64 9.44
CA SER A 60 -14.61 1.69 10.19
C SER A 60 -14.66 0.28 9.60
N GLU A 61 -14.53 0.10 8.28
CA GLU A 61 -14.44 -1.23 7.66
C GLU A 61 -13.05 -1.87 7.88
N LEU A 62 -12.02 -1.05 8.08
CA LEU A 62 -10.67 -1.51 8.43
C LEU A 62 -10.55 -1.90 9.91
N ASP A 63 -11.39 -1.35 10.78
CA ASP A 63 -11.37 -1.66 12.22
C ASP A 63 -11.69 -3.13 12.54
N HIS A 64 -12.40 -3.83 11.65
CA HIS A 64 -12.71 -5.25 11.78
C HIS A 64 -11.61 -6.18 11.28
N LEU A 65 -10.74 -5.67 10.43
CA LEU A 65 -9.54 -6.37 10.01
C LEU A 65 -8.53 -6.13 11.13
N GLY A 66 -8.17 -7.18 11.88
CA GLY A 66 -7.24 -7.12 13.02
C GLY A 66 -5.80 -6.76 12.63
N TYR A 67 -5.62 -5.67 11.88
CA TYR A 67 -4.35 -5.05 11.60
C TYR A 67 -3.84 -4.38 12.87
N ALA A 68 -2.54 -4.50 13.11
CA ALA A 68 -1.87 -3.77 14.16
C ALA A 68 -2.02 -2.27 13.89
N LYS A 69 -2.69 -1.57 14.81
CA LYS A 69 -2.78 -0.12 14.79
C LYS A 69 -1.47 0.48 15.26
N LYS A 70 -1.32 1.78 15.06
CA LYS A 70 -0.11 2.49 15.48
C LYS A 70 0.09 2.38 16.99
N GLU A 71 -0.99 2.42 17.75
CA GLU A 71 -0.98 2.26 19.20
C GLU A 71 -0.45 0.87 19.63
N ASP A 72 -0.81 -0.19 18.90
CA ASP A 72 -0.34 -1.56 19.19
C ASP A 72 1.19 -1.69 18.98
N LEU A 73 1.71 -0.99 17.97
CA LEU A 73 3.15 -0.92 17.68
C LEU A 73 3.93 -0.17 18.77
N ASP A 74 3.36 0.92 19.29
CA ASP A 74 3.97 1.70 20.37
C ASP A 74 4.04 0.88 21.67
N GLU A 75 3.01 0.08 21.97
CA GLU A 75 3.03 -0.83 23.13
C GLU A 75 4.09 -1.93 22.99
N VAL A 76 4.24 -2.50 21.80
CA VAL A 76 5.27 -3.52 21.52
C VAL A 76 6.68 -2.92 21.64
N HIS A 77 6.90 -1.69 21.15
CA HIS A 77 8.17 -0.98 21.34
C HIS A 77 8.50 -0.80 22.82
N ALA A 78 7.54 -0.31 23.62
CA ALA A 78 7.76 -0.11 25.05
C ALA A 78 8.12 -1.42 25.78
N LYS A 79 7.48 -2.54 25.40
CA LYS A 79 7.81 -3.87 25.92
C LYS A 79 9.21 -4.32 25.48
N LEU A 80 9.62 -4.03 24.25
CA LEU A 80 10.95 -4.37 23.73
C LEU A 80 12.05 -3.57 24.44
N ASP A 81 11.82 -2.27 24.69
CA ASP A 81 12.76 -1.43 25.43
C ASP A 81 12.92 -1.92 26.87
N ALA A 82 11.81 -2.27 27.53
CA ALA A 82 11.84 -2.84 28.88
C ALA A 82 12.56 -4.20 28.93
N LEU A 83 12.41 -5.02 27.89
CA LEU A 83 13.11 -6.31 27.79
C LEU A 83 14.61 -6.12 27.56
N SER A 84 14.97 -5.18 26.68
CA SER A 84 16.36 -4.82 26.39
C SER A 84 17.06 -4.29 27.64
N ALA A 85 16.40 -3.40 28.41
CA ALA A 85 16.92 -2.90 29.68
C ALA A 85 17.12 -4.02 30.72
N LYS A 86 16.21 -5.00 30.79
CA LYS A 86 16.35 -6.16 31.67
C LYS A 86 17.49 -7.08 31.24
N LEU A 87 17.70 -7.24 29.93
CA LEU A 87 18.79 -8.05 29.39
C LEU A 87 20.15 -7.41 29.69
N GLU A 88 20.28 -6.10 29.49
CA GLU A 88 21.48 -5.33 29.86
C GLU A 88 21.78 -5.41 31.37
N ALA A 89 20.75 -5.33 32.22
CA ALA A 89 20.91 -5.47 33.67
C ALA A 89 21.33 -6.90 34.10
N LEU A 90 21.02 -7.92 33.30
CA LEU A 90 21.44 -9.30 33.54
C LEU A 90 22.83 -9.60 32.95
N LEU A 91 23.23 -8.91 31.88
CA LEU A 91 24.55 -9.03 31.25
C LEU A 91 25.64 -8.23 31.97
N ASN A 92 25.29 -7.13 32.64
CA ASN A 92 26.21 -6.32 33.47
C ASN A 92 26.33 -6.82 34.93
N LYS A 93 25.97 -8.07 35.20
CA LYS A 93 26.07 -8.72 36.51
C LYS A 93 26.99 -9.93 36.42
#